data_AF-A0A7C6U9P2-F1
#
_entry.id   AF-A0A7C6U9P2-F1
#
_cell.length_a   1.000
_cell.length_b   1.000
_cell.length_c   1.000
_cell.angle_alpha   90.00
_cell.angle_beta   90.00
_cell.angle_gamma   90.00
#
_symmetry.space_group_name_H-M   'P 1'
#
loop_
_entity.id
_entity.type
_entity.pdbx_description
1 polymer ?
#
loop_
_entity_poly.entity_id
_entity_poly.type
_entity_poly.pdbx_seq_one_letter_code
_entity_poly.pdbx_strand_id
1 'polypeptide(L)'
;MRHIIRGVGAAVLAVSLAATTVACTSSPEGESVAAAAFEGTRVAADPDATGADAARLLVDSAPIAVVSAPDDAAIARAASVAVGLRAPMLTAEKDAGEAVSEELDRLGVERVLRVGDADVPDGSYEVVDAPAGREELEELTGLEFADEQEPAAARVPETVADLDPGEPALLVVGDVPGPEGAEGEPFSALDAAWTEDDAPRVLVHDETSVASVATAVAAGAAVSHLGAPDPRVDGDSVEAVSGADAVLALGPGWGSEDQLRDRVEKARTVPELPGGGQLLFPGRRFVAAYGSPITPALGILGEQGAEESAARVQRLVDEYQPFSPEPVIPAFEIIATVASTSPGPDGNFTNEWPVEEFVPLVEAITDAGGYAVIDLQPGMADMLDQAKLYEDLLKRPNVGLALDPEWKLEPGQQPGAQIGSVDAEEINRVVHWLADLTRETGGPQKLLILHQFNMSMIANREDIDTSRPELAISLHADGHGTPEMKFETWDVLRSGLPSDIWMAWKNFYDEDTPTFTPEQTMDVEPRPWFVSYQ
;
A
#
# COMPACT_ATOMS: atom_id res chain seq x y z
N MET A 1 41.93 33.43 13.70
CA MET A 1 43.30 33.49 14.28
C MET A 1 43.46 32.36 15.28
N ARG A 2 44.42 31.46 14.99
CA ARG A 2 45.22 30.50 15.82
C ARG A 2 44.68 30.14 17.23
N HIS A 3 44.61 28.88 17.67
CA HIS A 3 45.62 27.81 17.73
C HIS A 3 44.91 26.44 17.81
N ILE A 4 45.18 25.41 17.00
CA ILE A 4 46.26 24.39 17.08
C ILE A 4 46.57 23.85 18.49
N ILE A 5 46.13 22.62 18.78
CA ILE A 5 46.90 21.63 19.55
C ILE A 5 46.88 20.30 18.79
N ARG A 6 48.09 19.77 18.57
CA ARG A 6 48.44 18.45 18.02
C ARG A 6 48.58 17.45 19.16
N GLY A 7 48.20 16.19 18.93
CA GLY A 7 48.65 15.01 19.67
C GLY A 7 48.61 13.80 18.74
N VAL A 8 49.68 13.54 17.99
CA VAL A 8 50.69 12.47 18.20
C VAL A 8 50.10 11.07 18.00
N GLY A 9 50.46 10.47 16.85
CA GLY A 9 50.15 9.10 16.51
C GLY A 9 51.02 8.07 17.23
N ALA A 10 50.51 6.84 17.23
CA ALA A 10 51.27 5.63 17.44
C ALA A 10 50.75 4.59 16.44
N ALA A 11 51.54 4.33 15.41
CA ALA A 11 51.37 3.15 14.57
C ALA A 11 51.97 1.96 15.33
N VAL A 12 51.17 0.92 15.55
CA VAL A 12 51.64 -0.39 16.03
C VAL A 12 51.20 -1.43 15.02
N LEU A 13 52.21 -1.99 14.32
CA LEU A 13 52.12 -3.28 13.63
C LEU A 13 51.73 -4.34 14.66
N ALA A 14 50.65 -5.09 14.41
CA ALA A 14 50.38 -6.35 15.07
C ALA A 14 50.38 -7.47 14.04
N VAL A 15 51.21 -8.46 14.32
CA VAL A 15 51.49 -9.65 13.53
C VAL A 15 50.32 -10.62 13.65
N SER A 16 49.72 -11.00 12.52
CA SER A 16 48.70 -12.05 12.44
C SER A 16 49.36 -13.43 12.58
N LEU A 17 49.27 -14.03 13.76
CA LEU A 17 49.36 -15.48 13.94
C LEU A 17 48.75 -15.87 15.30
N ALA A 18 47.52 -16.36 15.29
CA ALA A 18 46.95 -17.11 16.42
C ALA A 18 46.00 -18.17 15.87
N ALA A 19 46.31 -19.42 16.21
CA ALA A 19 45.57 -20.62 15.85
C ALA A 19 44.19 -20.62 16.51
N THR A 20 43.15 -20.89 15.73
CA THR A 20 41.81 -21.21 16.20
C THR A 20 41.81 -22.63 16.76
N THR A 21 41.88 -22.76 18.08
CA THR A 21 41.35 -23.92 18.79
C THR A 21 39.91 -23.60 19.17
N VAL A 22 38.95 -24.20 18.46
CA VAL A 22 37.54 -24.23 18.84
C VAL A 22 37.45 -25.04 20.13
N ALA A 23 37.09 -24.37 21.23
CA ALA A 23 36.69 -25.03 22.46
C ALA A 23 35.16 -25.06 22.46
N CYS A 24 34.60 -26.25 22.21
CA CYS A 24 33.18 -26.51 22.41
C CYS A 24 32.89 -26.45 23.91
N THR A 25 32.15 -25.44 24.36
CA THR A 25 31.42 -25.47 25.62
C THR A 25 29.97 -25.75 25.30
N SER A 26 29.55 -27.00 25.51
CA SER A 26 28.17 -27.46 25.40
C SER A 26 27.31 -26.83 26.50
N SER A 27 26.50 -25.83 26.13
CA SER A 27 25.25 -25.51 26.83
C SER A 27 24.22 -26.61 26.55
N PRO A 28 23.14 -26.76 27.33
CA PRO A 28 22.10 -27.75 27.04
C PRO A 28 21.51 -27.43 25.67
N GLU A 29 21.54 -28.38 24.73
CA GLU A 29 20.95 -28.27 23.41
C GLU A 29 19.43 -28.17 23.57
N GLY A 30 18.86 -26.98 23.39
CA GLY A 30 17.44 -26.84 23.07
C GLY A 30 17.22 -27.39 21.66
N GLU A 31 16.05 -28.00 21.44
CA GLU A 31 15.62 -28.33 20.08
C GLU A 31 15.44 -27.02 19.29
N SER A 32 16.11 -26.91 18.13
CA SER A 32 16.17 -25.66 17.36
C SER A 32 15.51 -25.80 16.00
N VAL A 33 14.77 -24.78 15.58
CA VAL A 33 14.32 -24.65 14.19
C VAL A 33 15.50 -24.23 13.31
N ALA A 34 15.70 -24.89 12.17
CA ALA A 34 16.76 -24.52 11.24
C ALA A 34 16.23 -23.53 10.19
N ALA A 35 16.96 -22.44 9.92
CA ALA A 35 16.60 -21.46 8.89
C ALA A 35 16.83 -21.98 7.47
N ALA A 36 15.88 -21.69 6.57
CA ALA A 36 16.07 -21.92 5.14
C ALA A 36 16.84 -20.74 4.51
N ALA A 37 18.04 -20.99 4.00
CA ALA A 37 18.84 -19.92 3.40
C ALA A 37 18.28 -19.49 2.02
N PHE A 38 17.99 -18.20 1.85
CA PHE A 38 17.74 -17.60 0.54
C PHE A 38 18.40 -16.23 0.41
N GLU A 39 18.70 -15.83 -0.83
CA GLU A 39 19.29 -14.53 -1.14
C GLU A 39 18.35 -13.73 -2.07
N GLY A 40 18.35 -12.42 -1.89
CA GLY A 40 17.60 -11.49 -2.75
C GLY A 40 16.10 -11.50 -2.50
N THR A 41 15.33 -11.40 -3.58
CA THR A 41 13.87 -11.21 -3.54
C THR A 41 13.12 -12.49 -3.88
N ARG A 42 12.17 -12.89 -3.03
CA ARG A 42 11.30 -14.06 -3.19
C ARG A 42 9.82 -13.70 -3.01
N VAL A 43 8.95 -14.47 -3.66
CA VAL A 43 7.49 -14.38 -3.50
C VAL A 43 6.92 -15.77 -3.23
N ALA A 44 6.12 -15.91 -2.17
CA ALA A 44 5.30 -17.10 -1.92
C ALA A 44 3.83 -16.69 -1.95
N ALA A 45 3.13 -17.07 -3.02
CA ALA A 45 1.73 -16.70 -3.21
C ALA A 45 0.78 -17.47 -2.28
N ASP A 46 1.14 -18.71 -1.92
CA ASP A 46 0.33 -19.63 -1.09
C ASP A 46 -1.16 -19.65 -1.51
N PRO A 47 -1.46 -20.07 -2.75
CA PRO A 47 -2.82 -19.98 -3.31
C PRO A 47 -3.85 -20.82 -2.55
N ASP A 48 -3.39 -21.84 -1.83
CA ASP A 48 -4.23 -22.74 -1.02
C ASP A 48 -4.29 -22.28 0.45
N ALA A 49 -3.68 -21.13 0.79
CA ALA A 49 -3.69 -20.52 2.14
C ALA A 49 -3.19 -21.44 3.28
N THR A 50 -2.37 -22.44 2.94
CA THR A 50 -1.92 -23.46 3.89
C THR A 50 -0.77 -23.00 4.79
N GLY A 51 -0.02 -21.98 4.39
CA GLY A 51 1.25 -21.60 5.02
C GLY A 51 2.46 -22.41 4.57
N ALA A 52 2.29 -23.48 3.78
CA ALA A 52 3.37 -24.38 3.40
C ALA A 52 4.46 -23.70 2.57
N ASP A 53 4.10 -22.80 1.66
CA ASP A 53 5.07 -22.07 0.83
C ASP A 53 5.91 -21.09 1.66
N ALA A 54 5.32 -20.46 2.68
CA ALA A 54 6.06 -19.62 3.63
C ALA A 54 7.04 -20.47 4.46
N ALA A 55 6.57 -21.61 4.99
CA ALA A 55 7.41 -22.54 5.75
C ALA A 55 8.61 -23.03 4.95
N ARG A 56 8.44 -23.39 3.66
CA ARG A 56 9.54 -23.79 2.77
C ARG A 56 10.63 -22.75 2.60
N LEU A 57 10.26 -21.47 2.58
CA LEU A 57 11.19 -20.37 2.34
C LEU A 57 11.87 -19.88 3.61
N LEU A 58 11.27 -20.11 4.77
CA LEU A 58 11.75 -19.57 6.05
C LEU A 58 12.38 -20.63 6.96
N VAL A 59 11.95 -21.89 6.85
CA VAL A 59 12.29 -22.97 7.79
C VAL A 59 12.79 -24.21 7.02
N ASP A 60 14.00 -24.67 7.32
CA ASP A 60 14.58 -25.89 6.75
C ASP A 60 14.06 -27.15 7.46
N SER A 61 14.04 -27.15 8.81
CA SER A 61 13.48 -28.23 9.62
C SER A 61 12.91 -27.74 10.95
N ALA A 62 11.88 -28.43 11.46
CA ALA A 62 11.25 -28.15 12.74
C ALA A 62 10.69 -29.43 13.38
N PRO A 63 11.01 -29.75 14.66
CA PRO A 63 10.50 -30.94 15.33
C PRO A 63 9.02 -30.83 15.72
N ILE A 64 8.50 -29.60 15.83
CA ILE A 64 7.12 -29.29 16.19
C ILE A 64 6.49 -28.48 15.05
N ALA A 65 5.22 -28.75 14.75
CA ALA A 65 4.38 -27.88 13.93
C ALA A 65 2.99 -27.71 14.56
N VAL A 66 2.36 -26.57 14.32
CA VAL A 66 0.97 -26.30 14.71
C VAL A 66 0.07 -26.40 13.48
N VAL A 67 -0.97 -27.22 13.53
CA VAL A 67 -1.91 -27.40 12.41
C VAL A 67 -3.31 -27.01 12.85
N SER A 68 -3.92 -26.06 12.15
CA SER A 68 -5.25 -25.52 12.46
C SER A 68 -6.35 -26.05 11.55
N ALA A 69 -7.58 -26.08 12.08
CA ALA A 69 -8.78 -26.16 11.26
C ALA A 69 -8.97 -24.85 10.47
N PRO A 70 -9.62 -24.86 9.30
CA PRO A 70 -9.71 -23.70 8.41
C PRO A 70 -10.77 -22.66 8.85
N ASP A 71 -11.18 -22.65 10.11
CA ASP A 71 -12.10 -21.65 10.66
C ASP A 71 -11.36 -20.55 11.43
N ASP A 72 -11.90 -19.33 11.40
CA ASP A 72 -11.26 -18.13 11.95
C ASP A 72 -10.85 -18.28 13.42
N ALA A 73 -11.63 -19.00 14.23
CA ALA A 73 -11.34 -19.18 15.66
C ALA A 73 -10.15 -20.11 15.86
N ALA A 74 -10.12 -21.25 15.17
CA ALA A 74 -8.98 -22.19 15.22
C ALA A 74 -7.70 -21.57 14.66
N ILE A 75 -7.80 -20.83 13.55
CA ILE A 75 -6.67 -20.13 12.91
C ILE A 75 -6.07 -19.10 13.87
N ALA A 76 -6.88 -18.23 14.48
CA ALA A 76 -6.39 -17.19 15.38
C ALA A 76 -5.69 -17.79 16.62
N ARG A 77 -6.29 -18.82 17.23
CA ARG A 77 -5.68 -19.52 18.37
C ARG A 77 -4.38 -20.23 17.98
N ALA A 78 -4.37 -20.92 16.83
CA ALA A 78 -3.18 -21.60 16.35
C ALA A 78 -2.03 -20.64 16.08
N ALA A 79 -2.31 -19.43 15.57
CA ALA A 79 -1.29 -18.40 15.36
C ALA A 79 -0.60 -17.98 16.67
N SER A 80 -1.38 -17.71 17.73
CA SER A 80 -0.82 -17.40 19.06
C SER A 80 0.10 -18.51 19.57
N VAL A 81 -0.34 -19.77 19.43
CA VAL A 81 0.42 -20.92 19.93
C VAL A 81 1.67 -21.16 19.09
N ALA A 82 1.57 -21.06 17.76
CA ALA A 82 2.71 -21.23 16.85
C ALA A 82 3.79 -20.17 17.09
N VAL A 83 3.38 -18.90 17.26
CA VAL A 83 4.28 -17.79 17.59
C VAL A 83 4.96 -18.03 18.94
N GLY A 84 4.20 -18.38 19.99
CA GLY A 84 4.77 -18.66 21.31
C GLY A 84 5.71 -19.86 21.34
N LEU A 85 5.35 -20.96 20.65
CA LEU A 85 6.20 -22.15 20.53
C LEU A 85 7.40 -21.94 19.59
N ARG A 86 7.43 -20.84 18.82
CA ARG A 86 8.38 -20.61 17.72
C ARG A 86 8.40 -21.77 16.72
N ALA A 87 7.21 -22.29 16.41
CA ALA A 87 7.00 -23.41 15.49
C ALA A 87 6.26 -22.96 14.23
N PRO A 88 6.53 -23.57 13.05
CA PRO A 88 5.76 -23.29 11.85
C PRO A 88 4.28 -23.64 12.03
N MET A 89 3.42 -22.83 11.42
CA MET A 89 1.97 -23.02 11.40
C MET A 89 1.52 -23.44 10.01
N LEU A 90 0.63 -24.44 9.95
CA LEU A 90 -0.08 -24.83 8.74
C LEU A 90 -1.60 -24.81 8.98
N THR A 91 -2.37 -24.64 7.91
CA THR A 91 -3.84 -24.76 7.92
C THR A 91 -4.27 -25.98 7.12
N ALA A 92 -5.07 -26.86 7.73
CA ALA A 92 -5.61 -28.07 7.10
C ALA A 92 -6.82 -27.74 6.21
N GLU A 93 -6.54 -27.10 5.08
CA GLU A 93 -7.57 -26.77 4.10
C GLU A 93 -8.13 -28.02 3.40
N LYS A 94 -9.43 -27.99 3.10
CA LYS A 94 -10.23 -29.17 2.73
C LYS A 94 -9.73 -29.92 1.48
N ASP A 95 -8.97 -29.26 0.61
CA ASP A 95 -8.41 -29.82 -0.62
C ASP A 95 -6.88 -29.70 -0.70
N ALA A 96 -6.21 -29.32 0.40
CA ALA A 96 -4.77 -29.07 0.44
C ALA A 96 -3.99 -30.02 1.37
N GLY A 97 -4.61 -31.12 1.80
CA GLY A 97 -4.00 -32.10 2.70
C GLY A 97 -2.69 -32.72 2.18
N GLU A 98 -2.51 -32.83 0.85
CA GLU A 98 -1.25 -33.28 0.24
C GLU A 98 -0.13 -32.26 0.49
N ALA A 99 -0.38 -30.96 0.28
CA ALA A 99 0.60 -29.91 0.53
C ALA A 99 1.01 -29.83 2.01
N VAL A 100 0.05 -29.97 2.93
CA VAL A 100 0.31 -30.04 4.37
C VAL A 100 1.13 -31.28 4.72
N SER A 101 0.76 -32.46 4.21
CA SER A 101 1.49 -33.71 4.46
C SER A 101 2.93 -33.65 3.96
N GLU A 102 3.13 -33.20 2.72
CA GLU A 102 4.47 -33.06 2.13
C GLU A 102 5.34 -32.11 2.93
N GLU A 103 4.75 -31.03 3.46
CA GLU A 103 5.48 -30.04 4.22
C GLU A 103 5.86 -30.52 5.63
N LEU A 104 4.95 -31.20 6.32
CA LEU A 104 5.24 -31.84 7.61
C LEU A 104 6.38 -32.88 7.48
N ASP A 105 6.35 -33.69 6.41
CA ASP A 105 7.39 -34.66 6.10
C ASP A 105 8.73 -33.98 5.77
N ARG A 106 8.72 -32.89 4.99
CA ARG A 106 9.92 -32.13 4.63
C ARG A 106 10.59 -31.51 5.85
N LEU A 107 9.79 -30.90 6.74
CA LEU A 107 10.25 -30.28 7.96
C LEU A 107 10.81 -31.29 8.97
N GLY A 108 10.49 -32.57 8.81
CA GLY A 108 10.90 -33.62 9.74
C GLY A 108 10.16 -33.51 11.08
N VAL A 109 8.89 -33.11 11.05
CA VAL A 109 8.08 -32.92 12.25
C VAL A 109 7.95 -34.24 13.01
N GLU A 110 8.17 -34.19 14.32
CA GLU A 110 8.00 -35.32 15.22
C GLU A 110 6.68 -35.22 15.99
N ARG A 111 6.20 -34.00 16.25
CA ARG A 111 4.95 -33.74 16.97
C ARG A 111 4.14 -32.62 16.32
N VAL A 112 2.86 -32.86 16.13
CA VAL A 112 1.89 -31.88 15.62
C VAL A 112 0.93 -31.51 16.73
N LEU A 113 0.82 -30.21 17.03
CA LEU A 113 -0.27 -29.70 17.86
C LEU A 113 -1.45 -29.35 16.94
N ARG A 114 -2.54 -30.12 17.06
CA ARG A 114 -3.78 -29.89 16.33
C ARG A 114 -4.67 -28.89 17.09
N VAL A 115 -5.06 -27.81 16.41
CA VAL A 115 -5.95 -26.79 16.97
C VAL A 115 -7.30 -26.82 16.25
N GLY A 116 -8.38 -27.02 17.02
CA GLY A 116 -9.72 -27.23 16.48
C GLY A 116 -9.89 -28.61 15.84
N ASP A 117 -10.95 -28.79 15.05
CA ASP A 117 -11.29 -30.05 14.38
C ASP A 117 -10.52 -30.22 13.05
N ALA A 118 -9.20 -29.95 13.05
CA ALA A 118 -8.38 -29.99 11.84
C ALA A 118 -8.22 -31.41 11.29
N ASP A 119 -8.30 -31.57 9.97
CA ASP A 119 -8.02 -32.83 9.27
C ASP A 119 -6.52 -32.97 9.02
N VAL A 120 -5.78 -33.31 10.08
CA VAL A 120 -4.32 -33.50 10.02
C VAL A 120 -4.01 -34.80 9.28
N PRO A 121 -3.17 -34.79 8.22
CA PRO A 121 -2.78 -36.00 7.51
C PRO A 121 -2.12 -37.05 8.42
N ASP A 122 -2.20 -38.34 8.05
CA ASP A 122 -1.47 -39.40 8.75
C ASP A 122 0.03 -39.33 8.39
N GLY A 123 0.91 -39.38 9.40
CA GLY A 123 2.37 -39.32 9.18
C GLY A 123 3.19 -40.06 10.24
N SER A 124 4.51 -39.82 10.27
CA SER A 124 5.42 -40.38 11.29
C SER A 124 5.43 -39.62 12.62
N TYR A 125 4.72 -38.50 12.70
CA TYR A 125 4.59 -37.65 13.87
C TYR A 125 3.48 -38.09 14.81
N GLU A 126 3.60 -37.69 16.08
CA GLU A 126 2.51 -37.76 17.06
C GLU A 126 1.58 -36.55 16.87
N VAL A 127 0.26 -36.78 16.80
CA VAL A 127 -0.74 -35.70 16.80
C VAL A 127 -1.30 -35.54 18.22
N VAL A 128 -1.26 -34.32 18.74
CA VAL A 128 -1.75 -33.95 20.06
C VAL A 128 -2.83 -32.87 19.94
N ASP A 129 -3.95 -33.04 20.63
CA ASP A 129 -5.08 -32.11 20.56
C ASP A 129 -4.92 -30.95 21.53
N ALA A 130 -4.99 -29.73 20.99
CA ALA A 130 -5.01 -28.52 21.81
C ALA A 130 -6.33 -28.47 22.62
N PRO A 131 -6.27 -28.30 23.95
CA PRO A 131 -7.46 -28.23 24.78
C PRO A 131 -8.27 -26.96 24.51
N ALA A 132 -9.55 -27.03 24.83
CA ALA A 132 -10.46 -25.89 24.64
C ALA A 132 -10.16 -24.74 25.61
N GLY A 133 -9.74 -25.07 26.85
CA GLY A 133 -9.46 -24.12 27.92
C GLY A 133 -8.04 -23.56 27.88
N ARG A 134 -7.90 -22.30 28.31
CA ARG A 134 -6.63 -21.57 28.32
C ARG A 134 -5.63 -22.17 29.31
N GLU A 135 -6.06 -22.46 30.53
CA GLU A 135 -5.15 -22.98 31.59
C GLU A 135 -4.52 -24.31 31.16
N GLU A 136 -5.32 -25.20 30.56
CA GLU A 136 -4.85 -26.48 30.04
C GLU A 136 -3.97 -26.32 28.81
N LEU A 137 -4.23 -25.29 27.98
CA LEU A 137 -3.41 -24.97 26.81
C LEU A 137 -2.03 -24.46 27.24
N GLU A 138 -1.96 -23.58 28.24
CA GLU A 138 -0.72 -23.10 28.86
C GLU A 138 0.05 -24.28 29.50
N GLU A 139 -0.64 -25.18 30.21
CA GLU A 139 -0.02 -26.39 30.78
C GLU A 139 0.56 -27.31 29.69
N LEU A 140 -0.18 -27.55 28.60
CA LEU A 140 0.25 -28.41 27.50
C LEU A 140 1.41 -27.79 26.71
N THR A 141 1.36 -26.50 26.43
CA THR A 141 2.33 -25.83 25.56
C THR A 141 3.57 -25.33 26.31
N GLY A 142 3.47 -25.19 27.64
CA GLY A 142 4.48 -24.53 28.46
C GLY A 142 4.55 -23.02 28.24
N LEU A 143 3.58 -22.43 27.54
CA LEU A 143 3.48 -20.99 27.30
C LEU A 143 2.77 -20.29 28.46
N GLU A 144 3.12 -19.02 28.67
CA GLU A 144 2.34 -18.10 29.49
C GLU A 144 1.86 -16.96 28.58
N PHE A 145 0.55 -16.86 28.32
CA PHE A 145 0.04 -15.79 27.48
C PHE A 145 -0.07 -14.48 28.28
N ALA A 146 0.54 -13.41 27.79
CA ALA A 146 0.59 -12.14 28.52
C ALA A 146 -0.81 -11.50 28.67
N ASP A 147 -1.62 -11.62 27.62
CA ASP A 147 -2.96 -11.04 27.51
C ASP A 147 -3.85 -11.82 26.54
N GLU A 148 -5.12 -11.39 26.44
CA GLU A 148 -6.10 -11.87 25.47
C GLU A 148 -6.53 -10.72 24.57
N GLN A 149 -6.53 -10.95 23.27
CA GLN A 149 -6.92 -9.98 22.26
C GLN A 149 -8.07 -10.54 21.42
N GLU A 150 -9.09 -9.72 21.18
CA GLU A 150 -10.27 -10.07 20.40
C GLU A 150 -10.30 -9.27 19.08
N PRO A 151 -9.37 -9.54 18.13
CA PRO A 151 -9.37 -8.84 16.86
C PRO A 151 -10.61 -9.22 16.03
N ALA A 152 -11.08 -8.30 15.19
CA ALA A 152 -12.00 -8.67 14.12
C ALA A 152 -11.29 -9.66 13.18
N ALA A 153 -12.01 -10.66 12.64
CA ALA A 153 -11.44 -11.70 11.79
C ALA A 153 -10.57 -11.14 10.64
N ALA A 154 -11.01 -10.05 10.01
CA ALA A 154 -10.27 -9.37 8.94
C ALA A 154 -8.94 -8.73 9.37
N ARG A 155 -8.70 -8.51 10.66
CA ARG A 155 -7.48 -7.91 11.21
C ARG A 155 -6.54 -8.93 11.87
N VAL A 156 -6.85 -10.21 11.79
CA VAL A 156 -6.01 -11.27 12.36
C VAL A 156 -4.61 -11.27 11.74
N PRO A 157 -4.41 -11.18 10.40
CA PRO A 157 -3.06 -11.13 9.82
C PRO A 157 -2.20 -9.99 10.37
N GLU A 158 -2.74 -8.76 10.43
CA GLU A 158 -2.10 -7.59 11.04
C GLU A 158 -1.76 -7.84 12.52
N THR A 159 -2.73 -8.33 13.31
CA THR A 159 -2.53 -8.59 14.75
C THR A 159 -1.46 -9.65 14.99
N VAL A 160 -1.40 -10.69 14.16
CA VAL A 160 -0.39 -11.75 14.25
C VAL A 160 1.00 -11.23 13.91
N ALA A 161 1.12 -10.33 12.93
CA ALA A 161 2.40 -9.71 12.57
C ALA A 161 3.02 -8.91 13.73
N ASP A 162 2.20 -8.39 14.64
CA ASP A 162 2.59 -7.60 15.81
C ASP A 162 2.81 -8.43 17.10
N LEU A 163 2.58 -9.75 17.06
CA LEU A 163 2.77 -10.60 18.23
C LEU A 163 4.26 -10.70 18.61
N ASP A 164 4.57 -10.58 19.89
CA ASP A 164 5.90 -10.84 20.45
C ASP A 164 6.03 -12.34 20.80
N PRO A 165 6.91 -13.11 20.12
CA PRO A 165 7.13 -14.51 20.47
C PRO A 165 7.67 -14.74 21.90
N GLY A 166 8.24 -13.72 22.55
CA GLY A 166 8.72 -13.78 23.93
C GLY A 166 7.64 -13.53 24.99
N GLU A 167 6.59 -12.79 24.63
CA GLU A 167 5.44 -12.47 25.48
C GLU A 167 4.13 -12.62 24.66
N PRO A 168 3.78 -13.85 24.21
CA PRO A 168 2.71 -14.02 23.24
C PRO A 168 1.33 -13.67 23.83
N ALA A 169 0.48 -13.03 23.03
CA ALA A 169 -0.94 -12.81 23.34
C ALA A 169 -1.79 -13.98 22.80
N LEU A 170 -2.87 -14.32 23.51
CA LEU A 170 -3.87 -15.27 23.02
C LEU A 170 -4.94 -14.55 22.19
N LEU A 171 -5.05 -14.88 20.91
CA LEU A 171 -6.08 -14.34 20.02
C LEU A 171 -7.38 -15.12 20.15
N VAL A 172 -8.50 -14.40 20.33
CA VAL A 172 -9.83 -14.96 20.56
C VAL A 172 -10.83 -14.36 19.58
N VAL A 173 -11.16 -15.13 18.52
CA VAL A 173 -12.17 -14.75 17.50
C VAL A 173 -13.47 -15.55 17.65
N GLY A 174 -13.51 -16.48 18.60
CA GLY A 174 -14.66 -17.33 18.90
C GLY A 174 -14.27 -18.52 19.78
N ASP A 175 -15.19 -19.46 19.95
CA ASP A 175 -14.93 -20.71 20.66
C ASP A 175 -14.20 -21.70 19.75
N VAL A 176 -13.11 -22.28 20.24
CA VAL A 176 -12.36 -23.35 19.54
C VAL A 176 -12.67 -24.69 20.20
N PRO A 177 -13.14 -25.70 19.44
CA PRO A 177 -13.37 -27.03 20.00
C PRO A 177 -12.06 -27.70 20.40
N GLY A 178 -12.12 -28.54 21.44
CA GLY A 178 -10.98 -29.29 21.95
C GLY A 178 -11.35 -30.14 23.17
N PRO A 179 -10.46 -31.03 23.63
CA PRO A 179 -10.66 -31.78 24.86
C PRO A 179 -10.72 -30.85 26.09
N GLU A 180 -11.37 -31.33 27.16
CA GLU A 180 -11.49 -30.61 28.44
C GLU A 180 -10.18 -30.63 29.26
N GLY A 181 -9.12 -31.29 28.79
CA GLY A 181 -7.86 -31.44 29.51
C GLY A 181 -6.66 -31.62 28.59
N ALA A 182 -5.46 -31.36 29.10
CA ALA A 182 -4.21 -31.64 28.40
C ALA A 182 -3.93 -33.15 28.37
N GLU A 183 -3.81 -33.72 27.17
CA GLU A 183 -3.38 -35.11 26.96
C GLU A 183 -2.05 -35.14 26.22
N GLY A 184 -1.10 -35.97 26.66
CA GLY A 184 0.23 -36.09 26.05
C GLY A 184 1.35 -35.43 26.85
N GLU A 185 2.58 -35.53 26.37
CA GLU A 185 3.73 -34.84 26.98
C GLU A 185 3.69 -33.33 26.65
N PRO A 186 4.02 -32.43 27.58
CA PRO A 186 4.05 -31.01 27.29
C PRO A 186 5.02 -30.67 26.16
N PHE A 187 4.70 -29.62 25.39
CA PHE A 187 5.61 -29.01 24.43
C PHE A 187 6.59 -28.09 25.16
N SER A 188 7.59 -27.60 24.42
CA SER A 188 8.51 -26.58 24.88
C SER A 188 8.77 -25.65 23.71
N ALA A 189 8.84 -24.34 23.99
CA ALA A 189 9.19 -23.36 22.98
C ALA A 189 10.58 -23.65 22.40
N LEU A 190 10.69 -23.53 21.07
CA LEU A 190 11.91 -23.76 20.32
C LEU A 190 12.75 -22.48 20.25
N ASP A 191 14.02 -22.61 19.87
CA ASP A 191 14.80 -21.44 19.44
C ASP A 191 14.35 -20.99 18.03
N ALA A 192 14.28 -19.67 17.80
CA ALA A 192 13.93 -19.13 16.49
C ALA A 192 14.96 -19.49 15.42
N ALA A 193 14.47 -19.68 14.20
CA ALA A 193 15.30 -19.98 13.04
C ALA A 193 16.24 -18.83 12.68
N TRP A 194 15.75 -17.60 12.80
CA TRP A 194 16.46 -16.37 12.48
C TRP A 194 16.73 -15.55 13.74
N THR A 195 17.88 -14.87 13.74
CA THR A 195 18.24 -13.89 14.77
C THR A 195 18.15 -12.50 14.18
N GLU A 196 17.95 -11.47 15.01
CA GLU A 196 17.75 -10.08 14.56
C GLU A 196 18.81 -9.58 13.57
N ASP A 197 20.06 -10.02 13.72
CA ASP A 197 21.18 -9.56 12.88
C ASP A 197 21.10 -10.09 11.43
N ASP A 198 20.51 -11.27 11.21
CA ASP A 198 20.46 -11.97 9.92
C ASP A 198 19.03 -12.23 9.42
N ALA A 199 18.01 -11.68 10.09
CA ALA A 199 16.61 -11.94 9.78
C ALA A 199 16.21 -11.36 8.42
N PRO A 200 15.53 -12.15 7.55
CA PRO A 200 14.99 -11.62 6.31
C PRO A 200 13.87 -10.63 6.58
N ARG A 201 13.69 -9.67 5.67
CA ARG A 201 12.50 -8.81 5.67
C ARG A 201 11.35 -9.55 5.04
N VAL A 202 10.26 -9.71 5.78
CA VAL A 202 9.06 -10.39 5.31
C VAL A 202 7.93 -9.37 5.18
N LEU A 203 7.41 -9.22 3.97
CA LEU A 203 6.30 -8.32 3.67
C LEU A 203 5.00 -9.12 3.60
N VAL A 204 4.00 -8.69 4.35
CA VAL A 204 2.66 -9.29 4.40
C VAL A 204 1.60 -8.20 4.21
N HIS A 205 0.36 -8.58 3.91
CA HIS A 205 -0.79 -7.68 3.80
C HIS A 205 -2.09 -8.40 4.20
N ASP A 206 -3.22 -7.72 4.12
CA ASP A 206 -4.52 -8.22 4.58
C ASP A 206 -4.94 -9.58 3.98
N GLU A 207 -4.53 -9.90 2.75
CA GLU A 207 -4.85 -11.19 2.11
C GLU A 207 -3.77 -12.28 2.31
N THR A 208 -2.70 -11.99 3.05
CA THR A 208 -1.71 -13.02 3.41
C THR A 208 -2.34 -14.00 4.40
N SER A 209 -2.20 -15.31 4.15
CA SER A 209 -2.72 -16.34 5.05
C SER A 209 -2.12 -16.22 6.45
N VAL A 210 -2.95 -16.33 7.49
CA VAL A 210 -2.51 -16.22 8.88
C VAL A 210 -1.42 -17.24 9.22
N ALA A 211 -1.48 -18.45 8.65
CA ALA A 211 -0.44 -19.47 8.78
C ALA A 211 0.92 -19.01 8.24
N SER A 212 0.93 -18.29 7.11
CA SER A 212 2.15 -17.69 6.56
C SER A 212 2.72 -16.59 7.46
N VAL A 213 1.86 -15.70 7.98
CA VAL A 213 2.29 -14.63 8.90
C VAL A 213 2.84 -15.23 10.20
N ALA A 214 2.09 -16.14 10.83
CA ALA A 214 2.49 -16.79 12.07
C ALA A 214 3.82 -17.56 11.91
N THR A 215 4.01 -18.25 10.79
CA THR A 215 5.28 -18.93 10.49
C THR A 215 6.45 -17.96 10.38
N ALA A 216 6.26 -16.81 9.74
CA ALA A 216 7.30 -15.78 9.64
C ALA A 216 7.67 -15.17 11.00
N VAL A 217 6.67 -14.83 11.82
CA VAL A 217 6.86 -14.30 13.17
C VAL A 217 7.54 -15.35 14.07
N ALA A 218 7.03 -16.58 14.08
CA ALA A 218 7.58 -17.70 14.85
C ALA A 218 9.04 -18.03 14.48
N ALA A 219 9.38 -17.94 13.20
CA ALA A 219 10.73 -18.16 12.71
C ALA A 219 11.71 -17.04 13.11
N GLY A 220 11.23 -15.90 13.62
CA GLY A 220 12.06 -14.75 13.97
C GLY A 220 12.40 -13.84 12.77
N ALA A 221 11.60 -13.89 11.70
CA ALA A 221 11.76 -12.96 10.58
C ALA A 221 11.29 -11.55 10.98
N ALA A 222 11.83 -10.52 10.32
CA ALA A 222 11.38 -9.16 10.53
C ALA A 222 10.18 -8.87 9.63
N VAL A 223 8.99 -9.09 10.18
CA VAL A 223 7.71 -8.96 9.47
C VAL A 223 7.26 -7.50 9.42
N SER A 224 6.73 -7.07 8.28
CA SER A 224 6.07 -5.78 8.10
C SER A 224 4.74 -6.00 7.41
N HIS A 225 3.67 -5.50 8.02
CA HIS A 225 2.32 -5.54 7.47
C HIS A 225 2.06 -4.25 6.65
N LEU A 226 1.70 -4.41 5.38
CA LEU A 226 1.51 -3.32 4.44
C LEU A 226 0.02 -3.19 4.08
N GLY A 227 -0.43 -1.96 3.81
CA GLY A 227 -1.80 -1.70 3.34
C GLY A 227 -2.07 -2.16 1.90
N ALA A 228 -1.05 -2.60 1.16
CA ALA A 228 -1.15 -3.17 -0.18
C ALA A 228 0.10 -4.02 -0.52
N PRO A 229 0.01 -4.97 -1.48
CA PRO A 229 1.14 -5.81 -1.91
C PRO A 229 2.15 -5.06 -2.81
N ASP A 230 2.64 -3.91 -2.34
CA ASP A 230 3.70 -3.12 -2.97
C ASP A 230 4.50 -2.36 -1.90
N PRO A 231 5.84 -2.55 -1.79
CA PRO A 231 6.65 -1.90 -0.76
C PRO A 231 6.76 -0.37 -0.90
N ARG A 232 6.11 0.20 -1.91
CA ARG A 232 6.08 1.62 -2.20
C ARG A 232 4.80 2.31 -1.68
N VAL A 233 3.90 1.58 -1.02
CA VAL A 233 2.56 2.08 -0.65
C VAL A 233 2.63 3.24 0.35
N ASP A 234 3.46 3.14 1.39
CA ASP A 234 3.66 4.16 2.42
C ASP A 234 5.15 4.25 2.84
N GLY A 235 5.47 5.18 3.75
CA GLY A 235 6.86 5.44 4.17
C GLY A 235 7.46 4.30 4.99
N ASP A 236 6.69 3.69 5.88
CA ASP A 236 7.15 2.58 6.73
C ASP A 236 7.48 1.35 5.87
N SER A 237 6.68 1.10 4.83
CA SER A 237 6.92 0.07 3.82
C SER A 237 8.22 0.28 3.04
N VAL A 238 8.51 1.53 2.66
CA VAL A 238 9.74 1.89 1.95
C VAL A 238 10.94 1.71 2.88
N GLU A 239 10.83 2.14 4.13
CA GLU A 239 11.88 1.97 5.14
C GLU A 239 12.19 0.49 5.38
N ALA A 240 11.16 -0.36 5.48
CA ALA A 240 11.29 -1.79 5.71
C ALA A 240 12.20 -2.49 4.68
N VAL A 241 12.20 -2.05 3.42
CA VAL A 241 12.98 -2.67 2.33
C VAL A 241 14.26 -1.93 1.95
N SER A 242 14.44 -0.69 2.43
CA SER A 242 15.52 0.20 1.99
C SER A 242 16.92 -0.33 2.33
N GLY A 243 17.08 -1.00 3.46
CA GLY A 243 18.35 -1.60 3.91
C GLY A 243 18.41 -3.12 3.81
N ALA A 244 17.42 -3.76 3.20
CA ALA A 244 17.24 -5.22 3.26
C ALA A 244 18.08 -5.99 2.23
N ASP A 245 18.92 -6.93 2.65
CA ASP A 245 19.63 -7.80 1.70
C ASP A 245 18.74 -8.94 1.15
N ALA A 246 17.80 -9.42 1.97
CA ALA A 246 16.81 -10.44 1.61
C ALA A 246 15.39 -9.93 1.89
N VAL A 247 14.52 -10.04 0.88
CA VAL A 247 13.12 -9.63 0.96
C VAL A 247 12.24 -10.80 0.50
N LEU A 248 11.33 -11.23 1.36
CA LEU A 248 10.32 -12.23 1.07
C LEU A 248 8.95 -11.59 1.15
N ALA A 249 8.14 -11.74 0.11
CA ALA A 249 6.76 -11.32 0.14
C ALA A 249 5.83 -12.54 0.21
N LEU A 250 4.91 -12.54 1.17
CA LEU A 250 3.98 -13.64 1.42
C LEU A 250 2.55 -13.26 1.03
N GLY A 251 1.82 -14.20 0.45
CA GLY A 251 0.43 -14.04 0.03
C GLY A 251 0.27 -13.62 -1.44
N PRO A 252 -0.98 -13.41 -1.89
CA PRO A 252 -1.27 -13.05 -3.27
C PRO A 252 -0.89 -11.60 -3.60
N GLY A 253 -1.00 -11.20 -4.88
CA GLY A 253 -0.93 -9.80 -5.31
C GLY A 253 0.46 -9.19 -5.53
N TRP A 254 1.54 -9.83 -5.06
CA TRP A 254 2.91 -9.30 -5.20
C TRP A 254 3.49 -9.35 -6.63
N GLY A 255 2.88 -10.14 -7.52
CA GLY A 255 3.40 -10.38 -8.86
C GLY A 255 4.59 -11.35 -8.88
N SER A 256 5.44 -11.27 -9.90
CA SER A 256 6.65 -12.10 -10.01
C SER A 256 7.81 -11.58 -9.15
N GLU A 257 8.79 -12.44 -8.88
CA GLU A 257 10.02 -12.02 -8.18
C GLU A 257 10.76 -10.86 -8.88
N ASP A 258 10.72 -10.82 -10.21
CA ASP A 258 11.31 -9.72 -10.99
C ASP A 258 10.55 -8.40 -10.79
N GLN A 259 9.22 -8.46 -10.72
CA GLN A 259 8.39 -7.29 -10.44
C GLN A 259 8.62 -6.78 -9.01
N LEU A 260 8.68 -7.67 -8.02
CA LEU A 260 8.98 -7.29 -6.65
C LEU A 260 10.39 -6.71 -6.53
N ARG A 261 11.39 -7.29 -7.21
CA ARG A 261 12.75 -6.76 -7.21
C ARG A 261 12.83 -5.35 -7.78
N ASP A 262 12.11 -5.08 -8.88
CA ASP A 262 12.00 -3.73 -9.45
C ASP A 262 11.33 -2.75 -8.48
N ARG A 263 10.27 -3.17 -7.77
CA ARG A 263 9.60 -2.33 -6.76
C ARG A 263 10.50 -2.04 -5.55
N VAL A 264 11.26 -3.02 -5.07
CA VAL A 264 12.25 -2.84 -3.99
C VAL A 264 13.37 -1.88 -4.41
N GLU A 265 13.86 -1.99 -5.65
CA GLU A 265 14.87 -1.05 -6.17
C GLU A 265 14.31 0.37 -6.29
N LYS A 266 13.05 0.52 -6.71
CA LYS A 266 12.35 1.81 -6.72
C LYS A 266 12.18 2.38 -5.32
N ALA A 267 11.78 1.56 -4.34
CA ALA A 267 11.69 1.96 -2.93
C ALA A 267 13.01 2.59 -2.43
N ARG A 268 14.16 2.10 -2.90
CA ARG A 268 15.49 2.62 -2.52
C ARG A 268 15.92 3.89 -3.25
N THR A 269 15.43 4.12 -4.45
CA THR A 269 16.03 5.10 -5.38
C THR A 269 15.12 6.25 -5.76
N VAL A 270 13.81 6.05 -5.67
CA VAL A 270 12.80 7.06 -6.01
C VAL A 270 12.48 7.90 -4.76
N PRO A 271 12.36 9.23 -4.86
CA PRO A 271 11.97 10.05 -3.72
C PRO A 271 10.50 9.79 -3.34
N GLU A 272 10.20 9.89 -2.05
CA GLU A 272 8.83 9.75 -1.56
C GLU A 272 7.94 10.95 -1.93
N LEU A 273 6.64 10.67 -2.00
CA LEU A 273 5.57 11.64 -2.13
C LEU A 273 5.19 12.22 -0.75
N PRO A 274 4.46 13.34 -0.69
CA PRO A 274 3.97 13.86 0.57
C PRO A 274 3.12 12.83 1.32
N GLY A 275 3.32 12.70 2.63
CA GLY A 275 2.69 11.66 3.43
C GLY A 275 3.44 10.33 3.47
N GLY A 276 4.60 10.23 2.80
CA GLY A 276 5.43 9.02 2.78
C GLY A 276 5.05 8.05 1.67
N GLY A 277 5.97 7.17 1.29
CA GLY A 277 5.79 6.19 0.20
C GLY A 277 5.90 6.81 -1.20
N GLN A 278 5.68 6.02 -2.25
CA GLN A 278 5.93 6.42 -3.65
C GLN A 278 4.75 6.13 -4.61
N LEU A 279 3.68 5.47 -4.13
CA LEU A 279 2.41 5.30 -4.85
C LEU A 279 1.42 6.37 -4.45
N LEU A 280 0.60 6.91 -5.35
CA LEU A 280 -0.49 7.81 -4.97
C LEU A 280 -1.62 7.07 -4.27
N PHE A 281 -2.13 6.01 -4.90
CA PHE A 281 -3.22 5.19 -4.36
C PHE A 281 -2.76 3.73 -4.28
N PRO A 282 -3.12 2.99 -3.21
CA PRO A 282 -3.94 3.40 -2.08
C PRO A 282 -3.17 4.13 -0.96
N GLY A 283 -1.94 4.61 -1.21
CA GLY A 283 -1.06 5.15 -0.15
C GLY A 283 -1.55 6.44 0.54
N ARG A 284 -2.36 7.26 -0.14
CA ARG A 284 -2.90 8.51 0.43
C ARG A 284 -4.14 9.01 -0.28
N ARG A 285 -4.90 9.86 0.40
CA ARG A 285 -6.04 10.60 -0.17
C ARG A 285 -5.70 12.08 -0.33
N PHE A 286 -6.42 12.76 -1.20
CA PHE A 286 -6.23 14.19 -1.44
C PHE A 286 -7.50 14.97 -1.19
N VAL A 287 -7.33 16.14 -0.58
CA VAL A 287 -8.36 17.20 -0.57
C VAL A 287 -7.76 18.43 -1.23
N ALA A 288 -8.44 18.97 -2.24
CA ALA A 288 -7.91 20.00 -3.10
C ALA A 288 -8.76 21.28 -3.12
N ALA A 289 -8.08 22.43 -3.26
CA ALA A 289 -8.71 23.66 -3.72
C ALA A 289 -8.60 23.75 -5.25
N TYR A 290 -9.71 24.04 -5.93
CA TYR A 290 -9.81 24.12 -7.39
C TYR A 290 -9.83 25.58 -7.88
N GLY A 291 -9.23 25.84 -9.03
CA GLY A 291 -9.46 27.06 -9.81
C GLY A 291 -8.21 27.65 -10.47
N SER A 292 -8.24 28.95 -10.80
CA SER A 292 -7.14 29.62 -11.52
C SER A 292 -6.65 30.87 -10.79
N PRO A 293 -5.32 31.13 -10.69
CA PRO A 293 -4.82 32.39 -10.15
C PRO A 293 -5.19 33.61 -11.02
N ILE A 294 -5.63 33.38 -12.26
CA ILE A 294 -5.93 34.43 -13.23
C ILE A 294 -7.26 35.14 -12.92
N THR A 295 -8.25 34.42 -12.39
CA THR A 295 -9.59 34.97 -12.15
C THR A 295 -10.33 34.22 -11.03
N PRO A 296 -11.02 34.93 -10.12
CA PRO A 296 -11.85 34.31 -9.08
C PRO A 296 -13.08 33.59 -9.64
N ALA A 297 -13.45 33.84 -10.91
CA ALA A 297 -14.64 33.23 -11.52
C ALA A 297 -14.49 31.74 -11.82
N LEU A 298 -13.27 31.18 -11.71
CA LEU A 298 -12.97 29.79 -12.05
C LEU A 298 -12.73 28.90 -10.81
N GLY A 299 -13.04 29.40 -9.61
CA GLY A 299 -12.92 28.64 -8.36
C GLY A 299 -12.09 29.35 -7.30
N ILE A 300 -12.11 28.76 -6.10
CA ILE A 300 -11.56 29.38 -4.88
C ILE A 300 -10.07 29.73 -4.93
N LEU A 301 -9.27 29.09 -5.81
CA LEU A 301 -7.86 29.46 -5.97
C LEU A 301 -7.67 30.89 -6.52
N GLY A 302 -8.63 31.42 -7.27
CA GLY A 302 -8.58 32.80 -7.77
C GLY A 302 -9.07 33.85 -6.78
N GLU A 303 -9.62 33.44 -5.64
CA GLU A 303 -10.21 34.34 -4.63
C GLU A 303 -9.20 34.80 -3.56
N GLN A 304 -8.07 34.10 -3.44
CA GLN A 304 -7.11 34.24 -2.33
C GLN A 304 -5.67 34.14 -2.83
N GLY A 305 -4.72 34.59 -2.01
CA GLY A 305 -3.29 34.39 -2.29
C GLY A 305 -2.86 32.94 -2.07
N ALA A 306 -1.67 32.58 -2.57
CA ALA A 306 -1.19 31.20 -2.56
C ALA A 306 -1.04 30.63 -1.13
N GLU A 307 -0.48 31.41 -0.20
CA GLU A 307 -0.32 31.00 1.20
C GLU A 307 -1.67 30.86 1.91
N GLU A 308 -2.62 31.77 1.66
CA GLU A 308 -3.96 31.70 2.24
C GLU A 308 -4.75 30.49 1.70
N SER A 309 -4.62 30.19 0.41
CA SER A 309 -5.20 28.99 -0.21
C SER A 309 -4.62 27.71 0.38
N ALA A 310 -3.31 27.66 0.65
CA ALA A 310 -2.65 26.50 1.25
C ALA A 310 -3.15 26.27 2.69
N ALA A 311 -3.24 27.36 3.47
CA ALA A 311 -3.83 27.31 4.80
C ALA A 311 -5.32 26.93 4.79
N ARG A 312 -6.07 27.30 3.73
CA ARG A 312 -7.48 26.92 3.57
C ARG A 312 -7.63 25.43 3.35
N VAL A 313 -6.86 24.84 2.43
CA VAL A 313 -6.95 23.41 2.16
C VAL A 313 -6.42 22.58 3.33
N GLN A 314 -5.42 23.06 4.08
CA GLN A 314 -4.96 22.37 5.30
C GLN A 314 -6.08 22.24 6.35
N ARG A 315 -6.95 23.26 6.50
CA ARG A 315 -8.10 23.14 7.41
C ARG A 315 -9.08 22.07 6.93
N LEU A 316 -9.28 21.93 5.63
CA LEU A 316 -10.11 20.85 5.09
C LEU A 316 -9.46 19.48 5.35
N VAL A 317 -8.15 19.35 5.17
CA VAL A 317 -7.40 18.12 5.52
C VAL A 317 -7.68 17.71 6.97
N ASP A 318 -7.58 18.65 7.91
CA ASP A 318 -7.84 18.38 9.33
C ASP A 318 -9.29 17.91 9.59
N GLU A 319 -10.26 18.38 8.78
CA GLU A 319 -11.66 17.95 8.85
C GLU A 319 -11.91 16.58 8.20
N TYR A 320 -11.11 16.18 7.21
CA TYR A 320 -11.23 14.89 6.51
C TYR A 320 -10.48 13.74 7.20
N GLN A 321 -9.31 14.01 7.79
CA GLN A 321 -8.45 12.98 8.35
C GLN A 321 -9.14 12.02 9.35
N PRO A 322 -10.06 12.45 10.23
CA PRO A 322 -10.76 11.55 11.14
C PRO A 322 -11.63 10.47 10.46
N PHE A 323 -11.96 10.67 9.18
CA PHE A 323 -12.80 9.77 8.38
C PHE A 323 -11.98 8.95 7.35
N SER A 324 -10.66 9.05 7.40
CA SER A 324 -9.73 8.40 6.48
C SER A 324 -8.73 7.54 7.26
N PRO A 325 -8.62 6.23 6.96
CA PRO A 325 -7.53 5.42 7.49
C PRO A 325 -6.19 5.81 6.86
N GLU A 326 -6.19 6.28 5.61
CA GLU A 326 -5.00 6.77 4.92
C GLU A 326 -4.69 8.24 5.28
N PRO A 327 -3.43 8.70 5.17
CA PRO A 327 -3.12 10.11 5.31
C PRO A 327 -3.84 10.94 4.23
N VAL A 328 -4.44 12.05 4.65
CA VAL A 328 -5.10 13.03 3.78
C VAL A 328 -4.12 14.17 3.50
N ILE A 329 -3.83 14.40 2.22
CA ILE A 329 -2.82 15.35 1.75
C ILE A 329 -3.49 16.58 1.13
N PRO A 330 -3.04 17.81 1.48
CA PRO A 330 -3.56 19.01 0.85
C PRO A 330 -3.12 19.08 -0.61
N ALA A 331 -4.01 19.52 -1.49
CA ALA A 331 -3.70 19.68 -2.90
C ALA A 331 -4.26 20.97 -3.51
N PHE A 332 -3.70 21.37 -4.65
CA PHE A 332 -4.28 22.37 -5.54
C PHE A 332 -4.54 21.75 -6.91
N GLU A 333 -5.68 22.06 -7.48
CA GLU A 333 -6.02 21.75 -8.86
C GLU A 333 -6.12 23.08 -9.62
N ILE A 334 -5.08 23.37 -10.40
CA ILE A 334 -4.77 24.69 -10.93
C ILE A 334 -5.08 24.72 -12.42
N ILE A 335 -6.13 25.43 -12.82
CA ILE A 335 -6.47 25.64 -14.23
C ILE A 335 -5.40 26.54 -14.86
N ALA A 336 -4.61 25.93 -15.74
CA ALA A 336 -3.49 26.58 -16.40
C ALA A 336 -3.79 27.02 -17.83
N THR A 337 -4.69 26.33 -18.52
CA THR A 337 -5.26 26.77 -19.80
C THR A 337 -6.75 26.94 -19.67
N VAL A 338 -7.31 27.96 -20.33
CA VAL A 338 -8.74 28.30 -20.22
C VAL A 338 -9.33 28.40 -21.62
N ALA A 339 -10.34 27.57 -21.91
CA ALA A 339 -11.02 27.63 -23.19
C ALA A 339 -11.66 29.01 -23.42
N SER A 340 -11.51 29.52 -24.62
CA SER A 340 -11.75 30.92 -24.96
C SER A 340 -12.73 31.04 -26.11
N THR A 341 -13.67 31.98 -26.02
CA THR A 341 -14.59 32.28 -27.13
C THR A 341 -13.89 32.99 -28.29
N SER A 342 -12.62 33.40 -28.11
CA SER A 342 -11.80 34.00 -29.16
C SER A 342 -10.66 33.05 -29.56
N PRO A 343 -10.34 32.95 -30.85
CA PRO A 343 -9.35 31.99 -31.37
C PRO A 343 -7.90 32.20 -30.89
N GLY A 344 -7.57 33.33 -30.28
CA GLY A 344 -6.18 33.65 -29.94
C GLY A 344 -5.29 33.80 -31.20
N PRO A 345 -3.96 33.98 -31.01
CA PRO A 345 -3.00 34.11 -32.11
C PRO A 345 -2.75 32.84 -32.93
N ASP A 346 -2.91 31.67 -32.31
CA ASP A 346 -2.66 30.33 -32.87
C ASP A 346 -3.94 29.65 -33.39
N GLY A 347 -5.12 30.21 -33.09
CA GLY A 347 -6.39 29.75 -33.62
C GLY A 347 -7.02 28.60 -32.85
N ASN A 348 -6.46 28.20 -31.70
CA ASN A 348 -6.86 27.01 -30.97
C ASN A 348 -7.99 27.27 -29.94
N PHE A 349 -8.45 28.51 -29.77
CA PHE A 349 -9.54 28.85 -28.82
C PHE A 349 -9.24 28.45 -27.37
N THR A 350 -7.98 28.54 -26.94
CA THR A 350 -7.61 28.48 -25.53
C THR A 350 -6.69 29.65 -25.18
N ASN A 351 -6.73 30.11 -23.94
CA ASN A 351 -5.76 31.06 -23.42
C ASN A 351 -4.72 30.27 -22.63
N GLU A 352 -3.46 30.53 -22.92
CA GLU A 352 -2.30 29.87 -22.33
C GLU A 352 -1.44 30.92 -21.62
N TRP A 353 -1.04 30.63 -20.39
CA TRP A 353 -0.17 31.51 -19.60
C TRP A 353 1.22 30.90 -19.41
N PRO A 354 2.27 31.73 -19.28
CA PRO A 354 3.61 31.26 -18.95
C PRO A 354 3.65 30.47 -17.65
N VAL A 355 4.54 29.48 -17.58
CA VAL A 355 4.74 28.62 -16.41
C VAL A 355 4.93 29.42 -15.12
N GLU A 356 5.59 30.58 -15.20
CA GLU A 356 5.91 31.45 -14.07
C GLU A 356 4.67 31.97 -13.32
N GLU A 357 3.52 32.06 -13.98
CA GLU A 357 2.26 32.48 -13.34
C GLU A 357 1.76 31.44 -12.33
N PHE A 358 2.11 30.17 -12.50
CA PHE A 358 1.64 29.05 -11.67
C PHE A 358 2.63 28.64 -10.58
N VAL A 359 3.91 29.03 -10.73
CA VAL A 359 4.97 28.70 -9.77
C VAL A 359 4.62 29.10 -8.33
N PRO A 360 4.05 30.29 -8.03
CA PRO A 360 3.71 30.65 -6.64
C PRO A 360 2.71 29.70 -5.98
N LEU A 361 1.69 29.25 -6.72
CA LEU A 361 0.71 28.28 -6.19
C LEU A 361 1.34 26.91 -6.01
N VAL A 362 2.11 26.45 -7.00
CA VAL A 362 2.82 25.17 -6.93
C VAL A 362 3.78 25.15 -5.74
N GLU A 363 4.60 26.17 -5.55
CA GLU A 363 5.54 26.25 -4.43
C GLU A 363 4.82 26.31 -3.09
N ALA A 364 3.77 27.12 -2.96
CA ALA A 364 3.01 27.23 -1.71
C ALA A 364 2.40 25.88 -1.27
N ILE A 365 1.82 25.11 -2.20
CA ILE A 365 1.24 23.81 -1.83
C ILE A 365 2.32 22.76 -1.58
N THR A 366 3.42 22.75 -2.35
CA THR A 366 4.50 21.78 -2.11
C THR A 366 5.26 22.06 -0.81
N ASP A 367 5.47 23.32 -0.46
CA ASP A 367 6.10 23.72 0.81
C ASP A 367 5.20 23.39 2.01
N ALA A 368 3.88 23.35 1.80
CA ALA A 368 2.90 22.89 2.78
C ALA A 368 2.80 21.35 2.87
N GLY A 369 3.68 20.60 2.19
CA GLY A 369 3.63 19.14 2.17
C GLY A 369 2.45 18.60 1.35
N GLY A 370 2.08 19.32 0.29
CA GLY A 370 0.95 18.99 -0.58
C GLY A 370 1.34 18.65 -2.02
N TYR A 371 0.30 18.55 -2.86
CA TYR A 371 0.40 18.14 -4.26
C TYR A 371 -0.28 19.15 -5.19
N ALA A 372 0.30 19.45 -6.34
CA ALA A 372 -0.32 20.29 -7.36
C ALA A 372 -0.78 19.46 -8.56
N VAL A 373 -1.90 19.82 -9.16
CA VAL A 373 -2.39 19.24 -10.41
C VAL A 373 -2.59 20.39 -11.39
N ILE A 374 -1.96 20.31 -12.56
CA ILE A 374 -2.11 21.30 -13.63
C ILE A 374 -3.30 20.89 -14.49
N ASP A 375 -4.37 21.66 -14.49
CA ASP A 375 -5.60 21.41 -15.24
C ASP A 375 -5.60 22.15 -16.59
N LEU A 376 -5.98 21.43 -17.64
CA LEU A 376 -5.98 21.88 -19.03
C LEU A 376 -7.41 21.91 -19.60
N GLN A 377 -7.84 23.11 -19.99
CA GLN A 377 -9.02 23.32 -20.83
C GLN A 377 -8.59 23.56 -22.28
N PRO A 378 -8.61 22.52 -23.14
CA PRO A 378 -7.80 22.54 -24.35
C PRO A 378 -8.34 23.42 -25.47
N GLY A 379 -9.62 23.79 -25.45
CA GLY A 379 -10.25 24.36 -26.64
C GLY A 379 -10.09 23.40 -27.82
N MET A 380 -9.63 23.91 -28.97
CA MET A 380 -9.32 23.12 -30.16
C MET A 380 -7.87 22.57 -30.18
N ALA A 381 -7.03 22.86 -29.18
CA ALA A 381 -5.67 22.35 -29.12
C ALA A 381 -5.63 20.82 -28.92
N ASP A 382 -4.52 20.20 -29.29
CA ASP A 382 -4.19 18.82 -28.90
C ASP A 382 -3.76 18.80 -27.43
N MET A 383 -4.31 17.88 -26.64
CA MET A 383 -4.04 17.79 -25.20
C MET A 383 -2.56 17.53 -24.88
N LEU A 384 -1.87 16.73 -25.68
CA LEU A 384 -0.44 16.46 -25.46
C LEU A 384 0.41 17.70 -25.76
N ASP A 385 0.07 18.45 -26.80
CA ASP A 385 0.77 19.70 -27.12
C ASP A 385 0.61 20.73 -26.00
N GLN A 386 -0.59 20.84 -25.40
CA GLN A 386 -0.78 21.69 -24.22
C GLN A 386 -0.04 21.20 -22.99
N ALA A 387 -0.06 19.90 -22.69
CA ALA A 387 0.64 19.35 -21.54
C ALA A 387 2.14 19.66 -21.59
N LYS A 388 2.74 19.63 -22.79
CA LYS A 388 4.16 19.98 -23.01
C LYS A 388 4.50 21.44 -22.73
N LEU A 389 3.53 22.37 -22.77
CA LEU A 389 3.76 23.76 -22.35
C LEU A 389 4.14 23.86 -20.87
N TYR A 390 3.69 22.89 -20.07
CA TYR A 390 3.90 22.83 -18.62
C TYR A 390 4.88 21.72 -18.21
N GLU A 391 5.68 21.20 -19.15
CA GLU A 391 6.64 20.12 -18.90
C GLU A 391 7.58 20.44 -17.72
N ASP A 392 8.04 21.69 -17.57
CA ASP A 392 8.93 22.09 -16.48
C ASP A 392 8.29 22.02 -15.09
N LEU A 393 6.96 22.20 -15.00
CA LEU A 393 6.21 21.94 -13.77
C LEU A 393 6.03 20.44 -13.56
N LEU A 394 5.65 19.71 -14.63
CA LEU A 394 5.39 18.28 -14.59
C LEU A 394 6.66 17.46 -14.29
N LYS A 395 7.87 17.98 -14.49
CA LYS A 395 9.12 17.33 -14.02
C LYS A 395 9.25 17.30 -12.49
N ARG A 396 8.53 18.14 -11.75
CA ARG A 396 8.57 18.16 -10.28
C ARG A 396 7.86 16.91 -9.71
N PRO A 397 8.33 16.33 -8.59
CA PRO A 397 7.76 15.08 -8.06
C PRO A 397 6.30 15.22 -7.61
N ASN A 398 5.93 16.37 -7.06
CA ASN A 398 4.61 16.61 -6.46
C ASN A 398 3.65 17.35 -7.40
N VAL A 399 3.80 17.16 -8.71
CA VAL A 399 2.98 17.82 -9.73
C VAL A 399 2.43 16.78 -10.71
N GLY A 400 1.10 16.70 -10.76
CA GLY A 400 0.32 15.91 -11.70
C GLY A 400 -0.37 16.76 -12.76
N LEU A 401 -1.23 16.12 -13.55
CA LEU A 401 -1.93 16.71 -14.69
C LEU A 401 -3.42 16.38 -14.58
N ALA A 402 -4.29 17.32 -14.92
CA ALA A 402 -5.70 17.09 -15.16
C ALA A 402 -6.03 17.43 -16.62
N LEU A 403 -6.88 16.60 -17.23
CA LEU A 403 -7.44 16.84 -18.54
C LEU A 403 -8.91 17.12 -18.38
N ASP A 404 -9.39 18.20 -18.98
CA ASP A 404 -10.80 18.56 -18.99
C ASP A 404 -11.42 18.40 -20.40
N PRO A 405 -11.98 17.22 -20.71
CA PRO A 405 -12.65 16.97 -21.98
C PRO A 405 -13.87 17.84 -22.25
N GLU A 406 -14.51 18.44 -21.23
CA GLU A 406 -15.68 19.32 -21.44
C GLU A 406 -15.29 20.49 -22.36
N TRP A 407 -14.03 20.93 -22.28
CA TRP A 407 -13.52 22.04 -23.05
C TRP A 407 -12.79 21.65 -24.32
N LYS A 408 -12.81 20.36 -24.71
CA LYS A 408 -12.25 19.90 -25.98
C LYS A 408 -13.22 20.16 -27.13
N LEU A 409 -12.90 21.15 -27.94
CA LEU A 409 -13.72 21.67 -29.04
C LEU A 409 -13.30 21.10 -30.40
N GLU A 410 -14.30 20.88 -31.26
CA GLU A 410 -14.12 20.63 -32.69
C GLU A 410 -14.18 21.94 -33.51
N PRO A 411 -13.66 21.95 -34.76
CA PRO A 411 -13.77 23.11 -35.64
C PRO A 411 -15.21 23.62 -35.80
N GLY A 412 -15.42 24.89 -35.45
CA GLY A 412 -16.73 25.57 -35.52
C GLY A 412 -17.55 25.54 -34.23
N GLN A 413 -17.10 24.81 -33.20
CA GLN A 413 -17.71 24.82 -31.87
C GLN A 413 -17.28 26.05 -31.05
N GLN A 414 -17.99 26.34 -29.96
CA GLN A 414 -17.72 27.45 -29.04
C GLN A 414 -17.73 26.97 -27.58
N PRO A 415 -16.85 27.48 -26.69
CA PRO A 415 -16.89 27.12 -25.27
C PRO A 415 -18.25 27.40 -24.64
N GLY A 416 -18.74 26.48 -23.80
CA GLY A 416 -20.01 26.61 -23.06
C GLY A 416 -21.29 26.50 -23.91
N ALA A 417 -21.20 26.39 -25.24
CA ALA A 417 -22.37 26.18 -26.11
C ALA A 417 -22.75 24.68 -26.24
N GLN A 418 -21.78 23.80 -26.01
CA GLN A 418 -21.93 22.35 -25.97
C GLN A 418 -20.84 21.76 -25.08
N ILE A 419 -21.07 20.54 -24.59
CA ILE A 419 -20.06 19.74 -23.89
C ILE A 419 -19.09 19.19 -24.94
N GLY A 420 -17.80 19.40 -24.73
CA GLY A 420 -16.72 18.86 -25.55
C GLY A 420 -16.54 17.35 -25.39
N SER A 421 -15.61 16.81 -26.17
CA SER A 421 -15.27 15.39 -26.12
C SER A 421 -13.85 15.11 -26.56
N VAL A 422 -13.21 14.12 -25.95
CA VAL A 422 -11.91 13.58 -26.35
C VAL A 422 -12.01 12.06 -26.54
N ASP A 423 -11.19 11.50 -27.42
CA ASP A 423 -11.07 10.06 -27.60
C ASP A 423 -9.94 9.50 -26.71
N ALA A 424 -10.11 8.26 -26.23
CA ALA A 424 -9.08 7.56 -25.47
C ALA A 424 -7.72 7.49 -26.19
N GLU A 425 -7.68 7.49 -27.53
CA GLU A 425 -6.42 7.55 -28.29
C GLU A 425 -5.61 8.82 -27.96
N GLU A 426 -6.25 9.98 -27.83
CA GLU A 426 -5.57 11.23 -27.47
C GLU A 426 -5.14 11.25 -26.00
N ILE A 427 -5.99 10.74 -25.10
CA ILE A 427 -5.63 10.54 -23.68
C ILE A 427 -4.40 9.63 -23.57
N ASN A 428 -4.37 8.53 -24.32
CA ASN A 428 -3.27 7.57 -24.30
C ASN A 428 -1.94 8.17 -24.78
N ARG A 429 -1.96 9.13 -25.70
CA ARG A 429 -0.74 9.90 -26.05
C ARG A 429 -0.20 10.69 -24.86
N VAL A 430 -1.08 11.28 -24.04
CA VAL A 430 -0.72 11.98 -22.81
C VAL A 430 -0.21 11.00 -21.76
N VAL A 431 -0.90 9.86 -21.55
CA VAL A 431 -0.50 8.78 -20.64
C VAL A 431 0.93 8.32 -20.95
N HIS A 432 1.22 7.98 -22.21
CA HIS A 432 2.55 7.49 -22.59
C HIS A 432 3.63 8.54 -22.38
N TRP A 433 3.38 9.78 -22.77
CA TRP A 433 4.35 10.87 -22.60
C TRP A 433 4.60 11.21 -21.12
N LEU A 434 3.56 11.33 -20.30
CA LEU A 434 3.69 11.67 -18.88
C LEU A 434 4.37 10.53 -18.10
N ALA A 435 4.07 9.28 -18.44
CA ALA A 435 4.73 8.11 -17.87
C ALA A 435 6.23 8.08 -18.23
N ASP A 436 6.57 8.34 -19.49
CA ASP A 436 7.96 8.42 -19.95
C ASP A 436 8.71 9.56 -19.27
N LEU A 437 8.11 10.75 -19.16
CA LEU A 437 8.68 11.89 -18.44
C LEU A 437 8.95 11.57 -16.96
N THR A 438 8.01 10.89 -16.29
CA THR A 438 8.14 10.49 -14.87
C THR A 438 9.30 9.53 -14.68
N ARG A 439 9.42 8.53 -15.56
CA ARG A 439 10.53 7.58 -15.55
C ARG A 439 11.87 8.24 -15.83
N GLU A 440 11.94 9.12 -16.83
CA GLU A 440 13.18 9.82 -17.22
C GLU A 440 13.67 10.78 -16.13
N THR A 441 12.76 11.37 -15.36
CA THR A 441 13.10 12.25 -14.23
C THR A 441 13.44 11.49 -12.95
N GLY A 442 13.22 10.16 -12.90
CA GLY A 442 13.38 9.36 -11.69
C GLY A 442 12.37 9.75 -10.60
N GLY A 443 11.24 10.33 -10.98
CA GLY A 443 10.20 10.79 -10.06
C GLY A 443 9.28 9.66 -9.58
N PRO A 444 8.51 9.92 -8.50
CA PRO A 444 7.49 9.00 -8.02
C PRO A 444 6.26 9.02 -8.94
N GLN A 445 5.28 8.16 -8.64
CA GLN A 445 4.06 8.04 -9.43
C GLN A 445 3.33 9.40 -9.57
N LYS A 446 2.84 9.73 -10.77
CA LYS A 446 2.09 10.97 -11.04
C LYS A 446 0.59 10.77 -11.11
N LEU A 447 -0.15 11.79 -10.66
CA LEU A 447 -1.59 11.83 -10.82
C LEU A 447 -1.93 12.30 -12.22
N LEU A 448 -2.79 11.56 -12.91
CA LEU A 448 -3.50 12.02 -14.10
C LEU A 448 -5.00 12.03 -13.78
N ILE A 449 -5.60 13.20 -13.66
CA ILE A 449 -7.04 13.36 -13.47
C ILE A 449 -7.72 13.48 -14.83
N LEU A 450 -8.83 12.77 -15.00
CA LEU A 450 -9.73 12.88 -16.14
C LEU A 450 -11.07 13.40 -15.64
N HIS A 451 -11.42 14.64 -15.96
CA HIS A 451 -12.72 15.19 -15.60
C HIS A 451 -13.84 14.55 -16.42
N GLN A 452 -14.90 14.14 -15.73
CA GLN A 452 -16.09 13.59 -16.38
C GLN A 452 -17.34 13.80 -15.53
N PHE A 453 -18.41 14.31 -16.13
CA PHE A 453 -19.76 14.26 -15.57
C PHE A 453 -20.79 13.72 -16.58
N ASN A 454 -20.38 13.50 -17.83
CA ASN A 454 -21.18 12.91 -18.88
C ASN A 454 -20.38 11.86 -19.65
N MET A 455 -21.01 10.72 -19.96
CA MET A 455 -20.37 9.62 -20.70
C MET A 455 -19.84 10.02 -22.07
N SER A 456 -20.43 11.02 -22.74
CA SER A 456 -19.98 11.47 -24.07
C SER A 456 -18.66 12.24 -24.07
N MET A 457 -18.20 12.70 -22.90
CA MET A 457 -16.96 13.49 -22.77
C MET A 457 -15.70 12.69 -23.12
N ILE A 458 -15.72 11.38 -22.87
CA ILE A 458 -14.60 10.50 -23.15
C ILE A 458 -15.11 9.34 -24.01
N ALA A 459 -14.78 9.36 -25.30
CA ALA A 459 -15.10 8.27 -26.22
C ALA A 459 -14.11 7.11 -26.03
N ASN A 460 -14.62 5.87 -26.16
CA ASN A 460 -13.84 4.64 -26.01
C ASN A 460 -13.07 4.57 -24.68
N ARG A 461 -13.68 5.03 -23.59
CA ARG A 461 -13.06 5.15 -22.26
C ARG A 461 -12.46 3.84 -21.74
N GLU A 462 -13.02 2.70 -22.16
CA GLU A 462 -12.51 1.36 -21.88
C GLU A 462 -11.12 1.07 -22.47
N ASP A 463 -10.69 1.85 -23.48
CA ASP A 463 -9.40 1.69 -24.16
C ASP A 463 -8.30 2.58 -23.55
N ILE A 464 -8.56 3.29 -22.44
CA ILE A 464 -7.54 4.06 -21.73
C ILE A 464 -6.50 3.10 -21.15
N ASP A 465 -5.23 3.36 -21.47
CA ASP A 465 -4.10 2.52 -21.06
C ASP A 465 -3.73 2.74 -19.60
N THR A 466 -4.09 1.80 -18.74
CA THR A 466 -3.74 1.78 -17.31
C THR A 466 -2.47 0.98 -17.00
N SER A 467 -1.76 0.48 -18.02
CA SER A 467 -0.62 -0.43 -17.83
C SER A 467 0.68 0.27 -17.39
N ARG A 468 0.68 1.62 -17.33
CA ARG A 468 1.86 2.43 -17.01
C ARG A 468 1.97 2.65 -15.49
N PRO A 469 2.88 1.95 -14.77
CA PRO A 469 2.99 2.06 -13.32
C PRO A 469 3.51 3.41 -12.84
N GLU A 470 4.01 4.26 -13.75
CA GLU A 470 4.42 5.63 -13.46
C GLU A 470 3.24 6.56 -13.19
N LEU A 471 2.02 6.19 -13.56
CA LEU A 471 0.83 7.01 -13.38
C LEU A 471 -0.20 6.34 -12.46
N ALA A 472 -0.91 7.15 -11.69
CA ALA A 472 -2.20 6.80 -11.13
C ALA A 472 -3.24 7.63 -11.88
N ILE A 473 -4.20 6.97 -12.53
CA ILE A 473 -5.26 7.66 -13.28
C ILE A 473 -6.48 7.74 -12.38
N SER A 474 -7.04 8.95 -12.25
CA SER A 474 -8.29 9.16 -11.54
C SER A 474 -9.38 9.69 -12.45
N LEU A 475 -10.57 9.11 -12.36
CA LEU A 475 -11.76 9.68 -12.98
C LEU A 475 -12.49 10.55 -11.96
N HIS A 476 -12.60 11.84 -12.27
CA HIS A 476 -13.15 12.83 -11.36
C HIS A 476 -14.57 13.20 -11.74
N ALA A 477 -15.51 12.86 -10.87
CA ALA A 477 -16.94 13.12 -11.01
C ALA A 477 -17.23 14.61 -10.84
N ASP A 478 -17.10 15.36 -11.94
CA ASP A 478 -17.13 16.83 -12.00
C ASP A 478 -18.56 17.39 -12.21
N GLY A 479 -19.56 16.75 -11.59
CA GLY A 479 -20.97 17.14 -11.69
C GLY A 479 -21.48 17.84 -10.44
N HIS A 480 -22.24 18.92 -10.60
CA HIS A 480 -22.89 19.64 -9.49
C HIS A 480 -24.38 19.34 -9.35
N GLY A 481 -24.94 19.68 -8.19
CA GLY A 481 -26.39 19.78 -8.03
C GLY A 481 -26.89 19.23 -6.70
N THR A 482 -28.05 18.57 -6.73
CA THR A 482 -28.60 17.92 -5.53
C THR A 482 -27.85 16.61 -5.24
N PRO A 483 -27.86 16.10 -4.00
CA PRO A 483 -27.27 14.81 -3.67
C PRO A 483 -27.71 13.66 -4.60
N GLU A 484 -29.00 13.62 -4.98
CA GLU A 484 -29.54 12.62 -5.91
C GLU A 484 -28.83 12.69 -7.28
N MET A 485 -28.71 13.90 -7.85
CA MET A 485 -28.01 14.11 -9.13
C MET A 485 -26.54 13.73 -9.06
N LYS A 486 -25.85 14.06 -7.95
CA LYS A 486 -24.43 13.71 -7.79
C LYS A 486 -24.24 12.19 -7.71
N PHE A 487 -25.09 11.49 -6.97
CA PHE A 487 -25.05 10.03 -6.92
C PHE A 487 -25.42 9.40 -8.27
N GLU A 488 -26.40 9.94 -9.00
CA GLU A 488 -26.71 9.48 -10.36
C GLU A 488 -25.50 9.60 -11.30
N THR A 489 -24.82 10.75 -11.30
CA THR A 489 -23.56 10.93 -12.06
C THR A 489 -22.51 9.93 -11.61
N TRP A 490 -22.28 9.80 -10.30
CA TRP A 490 -21.30 8.86 -9.75
C TRP A 490 -21.56 7.40 -10.12
N ASP A 491 -22.82 6.95 -10.01
CA ASP A 491 -23.29 5.60 -10.40
C ASP A 491 -23.03 5.33 -11.89
N VAL A 492 -23.35 6.30 -12.75
CA VAL A 492 -23.16 6.19 -14.20
C VAL A 492 -21.67 6.12 -14.55
N LEU A 493 -20.85 6.99 -13.96
CA LEU A 493 -19.43 7.08 -14.30
C LEU A 493 -18.66 5.83 -13.89
N ARG A 494 -18.97 5.22 -12.74
CA ARG A 494 -18.28 3.98 -12.31
C ARG A 494 -18.65 2.76 -13.14
N SER A 495 -19.79 2.78 -13.84
CA SER A 495 -20.25 1.65 -14.64
C SER A 495 -19.27 1.38 -15.80
N GLY A 496 -18.66 0.20 -15.80
CA GLY A 496 -17.71 -0.21 -16.84
C GLY A 496 -16.37 0.52 -16.78
N LEU A 497 -16.04 1.17 -15.66
CA LEU A 497 -14.73 1.77 -15.46
C LEU A 497 -13.69 0.67 -15.17
N PRO A 498 -12.50 0.69 -15.80
CA PRO A 498 -11.41 -0.21 -15.45
C PRO A 498 -11.07 -0.11 -13.95
N SER A 499 -10.75 -1.25 -13.32
CA SER A 499 -10.47 -1.33 -11.87
C SER A 499 -9.26 -0.51 -11.43
N ASP A 500 -8.34 -0.21 -12.36
CA ASP A 500 -7.11 0.54 -12.09
C ASP A 500 -7.32 2.07 -12.17
N ILE A 501 -8.52 2.53 -12.52
CA ILE A 501 -8.89 3.95 -12.50
C ILE A 501 -9.59 4.29 -11.18
N TRP A 502 -9.02 5.23 -10.45
CA TRP A 502 -9.44 5.58 -9.10
C TRP A 502 -10.52 6.66 -9.13
N MET A 503 -11.60 6.48 -8.38
CA MET A 503 -12.70 7.44 -8.38
C MET A 503 -12.37 8.68 -7.53
N ALA A 504 -12.67 9.85 -8.07
CA ALA A 504 -12.54 11.14 -7.41
C ALA A 504 -13.86 11.92 -7.44
N TRP A 505 -14.06 12.78 -6.45
CA TRP A 505 -15.30 13.53 -6.23
C TRP A 505 -15.05 15.04 -6.24
N LYS A 506 -16.02 15.83 -6.70
CA LYS A 506 -15.98 17.28 -6.58
C LYS A 506 -17.12 17.81 -5.74
N ASN A 507 -16.80 18.70 -4.80
CA ASN A 507 -17.78 19.49 -4.07
C ASN A 507 -17.78 20.91 -4.62
N PHE A 508 -18.97 21.47 -4.81
CA PHE A 508 -19.17 22.84 -5.23
C PHE A 508 -19.78 23.64 -4.08
N TYR A 509 -19.18 24.76 -3.69
CA TYR A 509 -19.69 25.54 -2.56
C TYR A 509 -21.06 26.17 -2.83
N ASP A 510 -21.27 26.66 -4.05
CA ASP A 510 -22.47 27.44 -4.40
C ASP A 510 -23.46 26.66 -5.27
N GLU A 511 -22.98 25.70 -6.07
CA GLU A 511 -23.80 24.92 -7.00
C GLU A 511 -24.41 23.66 -6.38
N ASP A 512 -23.78 23.08 -5.36
CA ASP A 512 -24.33 21.93 -4.65
C ASP A 512 -25.37 22.36 -3.61
N THR A 513 -26.51 21.66 -3.57
CA THR A 513 -27.64 22.04 -2.70
C THR A 513 -28.21 20.85 -1.90
N PRO A 514 -27.71 20.59 -0.67
CA PRO A 514 -26.53 21.20 -0.04
C PRO A 514 -25.20 20.59 -0.52
N THR A 515 -24.10 21.32 -0.37
CA THR A 515 -22.74 20.76 -0.42
C THR A 515 -22.57 19.70 0.67
N PHE A 516 -21.89 18.60 0.34
CA PHE A 516 -21.62 17.51 1.29
C PHE A 516 -20.63 17.97 2.36
N THR A 517 -20.81 17.49 3.59
CA THR A 517 -19.78 17.61 4.63
C THR A 517 -18.60 16.67 4.33
N PRO A 518 -17.44 16.86 5.00
CA PRO A 518 -16.34 15.90 4.93
C PRO A 518 -16.76 14.46 5.26
N GLU A 519 -17.47 14.26 6.37
CA GLU A 519 -18.03 12.95 6.76
C GLU A 519 -18.91 12.35 5.66
N GLN A 520 -19.87 13.12 5.14
CA GLN A 520 -20.76 12.65 4.07
C GLN A 520 -20.02 12.34 2.77
N THR A 521 -18.96 13.09 2.46
CA THR A 521 -18.13 12.82 1.28
C THR A 521 -17.34 11.52 1.46
N MET A 522 -16.89 11.23 2.67
CA MET A 522 -16.13 10.02 3.00
C MET A 522 -17.01 8.76 3.19
N ASP A 523 -18.32 8.96 3.30
CA ASP A 523 -19.36 7.93 3.27
C ASP A 523 -19.81 7.54 1.83
N VAL A 524 -19.37 8.27 0.80
CA VAL A 524 -19.64 7.90 -0.60
C VAL A 524 -18.94 6.58 -0.93
N GLU A 525 -19.64 5.65 -1.60
CA GLU A 525 -19.07 4.34 -1.98
C GLU A 525 -18.94 4.19 -3.52
N PRO A 526 -17.77 3.76 -4.04
CA PRO A 526 -16.50 3.58 -3.31
C PRO A 526 -15.96 4.90 -2.74
N ARG A 527 -15.24 4.85 -1.61
CA ARG A 527 -14.69 6.07 -0.99
C ARG A 527 -13.77 6.84 -1.94
N PRO A 528 -14.01 8.15 -2.19
CA PRO A 528 -13.24 8.92 -3.17
C PRO A 528 -11.79 9.12 -2.73
N TRP A 529 -10.87 8.99 -3.68
CA TRP A 529 -9.42 9.10 -3.45
C TRP A 529 -8.87 10.51 -3.58
N PHE A 530 -9.55 11.35 -4.36
CA PHE A 530 -9.27 12.76 -4.51
C PHE A 530 -10.60 13.52 -4.42
N VAL A 531 -10.64 14.54 -3.57
CA VAL A 531 -11.81 15.41 -3.41
C VAL A 531 -11.39 16.84 -3.68
N SER A 532 -11.99 17.53 -4.65
CA SER A 532 -11.73 18.96 -4.84
C SER A 532 -12.95 19.83 -4.51
N TYR A 533 -12.65 21.07 -4.11
CA TYR A 533 -13.61 22.09 -3.76
C TYR A 533 -13.50 23.25 -4.73
N GLN A 534 -14.58 23.53 -5.46
CA GLN A 534 -14.71 24.66 -6.37
C GLN A 534 -15.64 25.73 -5.81
#